data_AF-A0A7G1KED7-F1
#
_entry.id   AF-A0A7G1KED7-F1
#
_cell.length_a   1.000
_cell.length_b   1.000
_cell.length_c   1.000
_cell.angle_alpha   90.00
_cell.angle_beta   90.00
_cell.angle_gamma   90.00
#
_symmetry.space_group_name_H-M   'P 1'
#
loop_
_entity.id
_entity.type
_entity.pdbx_description
1 polymer ?
#
loop_
_entity_poly.entity_id
_entity_poly.type
_entity_poly.pdbx_seq_one_letter_code
_entity_poly.pdbx_strand_id
1 'polypeptide(L)'
;MRLDGHVHTVISLRPGTSIRFSTNRFHDTWHLLSDERGSKLLAHLLWGMSFQSRPGTLVVVDRPFLTPTPFDADPADPIVLVPGWCTRLGPRAARDLVRRLPLRSAPEGTVRWRTHGLAAAGDDAYLPYRTPERGHTRRLSGAIVVTPSTPAECRHWAASALALDTTRYPSDHTYLGPWDHGHEGEIQIFRNFHRMVGTARRARHEVLHRPTAPTDPNALRIAVWDRADVLNGTAYLHVRVWRDSEWQLGHYAARWLAAAVVHSLADLEQVGAIETYRRLQAAGIKGLTTRMLWALDAAVHGHTHHSVTPQRKRELLAELRSSQ
;
A
#
# COMPACT_ATOMS: atom_id res chain seq x y z
N MET A 1 -9.35 24.95 -17.88
CA MET A 1 -8.06 25.39 -17.26
C MET A 1 -6.97 25.48 -18.33
N ARG A 2 -6.04 26.46 -18.30
CA ARG A 2 -4.86 26.47 -19.19
C ARG A 2 -3.64 25.84 -18.52
N LEU A 3 -3.01 24.86 -19.16
CA LEU A 3 -1.80 24.15 -18.72
C LEU A 3 -0.81 24.12 -19.90
N ASP A 4 0.44 24.53 -19.68
CA ASP A 4 1.46 24.66 -20.74
C ASP A 4 0.94 25.43 -21.97
N GLY A 5 0.19 26.51 -21.73
CA GLY A 5 -0.44 27.32 -22.78
C GLY A 5 -1.68 26.73 -23.46
N HIS A 6 -2.03 25.47 -23.18
CA HIS A 6 -3.15 24.77 -23.84
C HIS A 6 -4.37 24.64 -22.92
N VAL A 7 -5.57 24.76 -23.50
CA VAL A 7 -6.82 24.58 -22.76
C VAL A 7 -7.05 23.10 -22.47
N HIS A 8 -7.29 22.80 -21.20
CA HIS A 8 -7.61 21.48 -20.68
C HIS A 8 -8.93 21.52 -19.91
N THR A 9 -9.73 20.47 -20.08
CA THR A 9 -10.89 20.17 -19.25
C THR A 9 -10.42 19.31 -18.08
N VAL A 10 -10.42 19.88 -16.88
CA VAL A 10 -9.97 19.20 -15.66
C VAL A 10 -11.19 18.76 -14.87
N ILE A 11 -11.37 17.45 -14.76
CA ILE A 11 -12.47 16.84 -14.01
C ILE A 11 -11.92 16.38 -12.66
N SER A 12 -12.57 16.75 -11.56
CA SER A 12 -12.24 16.23 -10.23
C SER A 12 -13.38 15.42 -9.66
N LEU A 13 -13.11 14.71 -8.55
CA LEU A 13 -14.17 14.10 -7.78
C LEU A 13 -15.10 15.17 -7.19
N ARG A 14 -16.37 14.78 -6.97
CA ARG A 14 -17.38 15.67 -6.40
C ARG A 14 -16.99 16.04 -4.96
N PRO A 15 -17.11 17.30 -4.54
CA PRO A 15 -17.02 17.66 -3.13
C PRO A 15 -17.96 16.80 -2.28
N GLY A 16 -17.47 16.32 -1.14
CA GLY A 16 -18.24 15.40 -0.27
C GLY A 16 -18.07 13.91 -0.60
N THR A 17 -17.37 13.55 -1.69
CA THR A 17 -16.94 12.15 -1.89
C THR A 17 -16.09 11.70 -0.69
N SER A 18 -16.51 10.62 -0.03
CA SER A 18 -15.86 10.06 1.17
C SER A 18 -14.76 9.04 0.85
N ILE A 19 -14.66 8.60 -0.40
CA ILE A 19 -13.64 7.67 -0.88
C ILE A 19 -12.27 8.34 -0.79
N ARG A 20 -11.26 7.58 -0.37
CA ARG A 20 -9.88 8.06 -0.20
C ARG A 20 -8.92 7.15 -0.94
N PHE A 21 -7.91 7.78 -1.54
CA PHE A 21 -6.81 7.11 -2.20
C PHE A 21 -5.49 7.47 -1.53
N SER A 22 -4.47 6.66 -1.76
CA SER A 22 -3.08 6.99 -1.49
C SER A 22 -2.22 6.54 -2.65
N THR A 23 -0.98 7.01 -2.71
CA THR A 23 0.02 6.56 -3.69
C THR A 23 1.36 6.32 -3.01
N ASN A 24 2.12 5.34 -3.49
CA ASN A 24 3.53 5.17 -3.12
C ASN A 24 4.33 4.55 -4.28
N ARG A 25 5.65 4.43 -4.11
CA ARG A 25 6.51 3.59 -4.95
C ARG A 25 7.05 2.44 -4.12
N PHE A 26 6.90 1.22 -4.61
CA PHE A 26 7.45 0.03 -3.98
C PHE A 26 7.72 -1.03 -5.05
N HIS A 27 8.80 -1.82 -4.92
CA HIS A 27 9.29 -2.74 -5.97
C HIS A 27 9.32 -2.13 -7.39
N ASP A 28 9.78 -0.88 -7.49
CA ASP A 28 9.80 -0.07 -8.72
C ASP A 28 8.47 0.21 -9.43
N THR A 29 7.36 -0.21 -8.80
CA THR A 29 5.98 0.02 -9.25
C THR A 29 5.35 1.21 -8.51
N TRP A 30 4.63 2.07 -9.24
CA TRP A 30 3.78 3.11 -8.66
C TRP A 30 2.41 2.53 -8.32
N HIS A 31 2.01 2.62 -7.06
CA HIS A 31 0.72 2.09 -6.64
C HIS A 31 -0.32 3.18 -6.48
N LEU A 32 -1.55 2.84 -6.84
CA LEU A 32 -2.77 3.53 -6.48
C LEU A 32 -3.48 2.68 -5.42
N LEU A 33 -3.48 3.15 -4.18
CA LEU A 33 -3.92 2.42 -3.00
C LEU A 33 -5.30 2.88 -2.54
N SER A 34 -6.19 1.95 -2.19
CA SER A 34 -7.53 2.27 -1.66
C SER A 34 -8.17 1.08 -0.90
N ASP A 35 -9.42 1.25 -0.47
CA ASP A 35 -10.37 0.15 -0.22
C ASP A 35 -11.14 -0.26 -1.49
N GLU A 36 -12.01 -1.28 -1.39
CA GLU A 36 -12.91 -1.74 -2.45
C GLU A 36 -13.84 -0.66 -3.01
N ARG A 37 -14.23 0.34 -2.20
CA ARG A 37 -15.10 1.42 -2.69
C ARG A 37 -14.32 2.31 -3.65
N GLY A 38 -13.05 2.57 -3.36
CA GLY A 38 -12.21 3.36 -4.27
C GLY A 38 -11.74 2.62 -5.51
N SER A 39 -11.52 1.29 -5.47
CA SER A 39 -11.31 0.55 -6.73
C SER A 39 -12.54 0.61 -7.62
N LYS A 40 -13.74 0.44 -7.06
CA LYS A 40 -15.00 0.61 -7.79
C LYS A 40 -15.14 2.01 -8.36
N LEU A 41 -14.84 3.06 -7.60
CA LEU A 41 -14.85 4.42 -8.14
C LEU A 41 -13.85 4.57 -9.30
N LEU A 42 -12.61 4.14 -9.11
CA LEU A 42 -11.57 4.22 -10.14
C LEU A 42 -11.96 3.47 -11.42
N ALA A 43 -12.56 2.29 -11.27
CA ALA A 43 -13.12 1.53 -12.38
C ALA A 43 -14.18 2.33 -13.14
N HIS A 44 -15.11 3.00 -12.45
CA HIS A 44 -16.12 3.85 -13.11
C HIS A 44 -15.50 5.08 -13.80
N LEU A 45 -14.44 5.68 -13.24
CA LEU A 45 -13.72 6.80 -13.86
C LEU A 45 -13.07 6.36 -15.18
N LEU A 46 -12.32 5.24 -15.15
CA LEU A 46 -11.66 4.66 -16.31
C LEU A 46 -12.69 4.25 -17.37
N TRP A 47 -13.75 3.56 -16.95
CA TRP A 47 -14.84 3.16 -17.84
C TRP A 47 -15.48 4.36 -18.52
N GLY A 48 -15.92 5.36 -17.75
CA GLY A 48 -16.52 6.60 -18.28
C GLY A 48 -15.60 7.32 -19.28
N MET A 49 -14.32 7.40 -18.97
CA MET A 49 -13.31 8.00 -19.84
C MET A 49 -13.17 7.26 -21.16
N SER A 50 -13.21 5.92 -21.16
CA SER A 50 -13.10 5.13 -22.38
C SER A 50 -14.18 5.41 -23.44
N PHE A 51 -15.37 5.88 -23.03
CA PHE A 51 -16.47 6.20 -23.95
C PHE A 51 -16.57 7.69 -24.32
N GLN A 52 -16.15 8.58 -23.42
CA GLN A 52 -16.48 10.00 -23.52
C GLN A 52 -15.27 10.93 -23.36
N SER A 53 -14.08 10.45 -23.71
CA SER A 53 -12.89 11.29 -23.76
C SER A 53 -12.92 12.28 -24.91
N ARG A 54 -12.73 13.56 -24.59
CA ARG A 54 -12.43 14.62 -25.58
C ARG A 54 -10.96 15.02 -25.47
N PRO A 55 -10.30 15.45 -26.56
CA PRO A 55 -8.95 15.96 -26.48
C PRO A 55 -8.80 17.05 -25.41
N GLY A 56 -7.70 17.00 -24.64
CA GLY A 56 -7.43 17.92 -23.55
C GLY A 56 -8.20 17.63 -22.25
N THR A 57 -8.90 16.50 -22.14
CA THR A 57 -9.62 16.12 -20.91
C THR A 57 -8.74 15.26 -20.01
N LEU A 58 -8.72 15.57 -18.71
CA LEU A 58 -8.04 14.76 -17.71
C LEU A 58 -8.88 14.68 -16.42
N VAL A 59 -8.73 13.59 -15.67
CA VAL A 59 -9.36 13.41 -14.36
C VAL A 59 -8.29 13.51 -13.27
N VAL A 60 -8.57 14.25 -12.20
CA VAL A 60 -7.66 14.48 -11.08
C VAL A 60 -8.29 14.02 -9.77
N VAL A 61 -7.51 13.27 -9.01
CA VAL A 61 -7.75 12.96 -7.59
C VAL A 61 -6.64 13.65 -6.79
N ASP A 62 -6.98 14.75 -6.14
CA ASP A 62 -6.03 15.61 -5.40
C ASP A 62 -6.29 15.57 -3.89
N ARG A 63 -5.55 16.41 -3.14
CA ARG A 63 -5.41 16.36 -1.68
C ARG A 63 -6.69 16.12 -0.87
N PRO A 64 -7.86 16.72 -1.17
CA PRO A 64 -9.10 16.45 -0.42
C PRO A 64 -9.54 14.98 -0.45
N PHE A 65 -9.12 14.23 -1.46
CA PHE A 65 -9.43 12.82 -1.68
C PHE A 65 -8.23 11.90 -1.44
N LEU A 66 -7.09 12.47 -1.03
CA LEU A 66 -5.90 11.71 -0.69
C LEU A 66 -5.74 11.55 0.82
N THR A 67 -5.15 10.44 1.19
CA THR A 67 -4.67 10.17 2.54
C THR A 67 -3.20 9.75 2.45
N PRO A 68 -2.41 9.90 3.53
CA PRO A 68 -1.06 9.37 3.57
C PRO A 68 -1.03 7.87 3.33
N THR A 69 0.15 7.37 2.99
CA THR A 69 0.39 5.94 2.76
C THR A 69 -0.09 5.10 3.95
N PRO A 70 -0.70 3.93 3.71
CA PRO A 70 -1.18 3.05 4.77
C PRO A 70 -0.04 2.33 5.52
N PHE A 71 1.22 2.60 5.18
CA PHE A 71 2.40 1.91 5.70
C PHE A 71 3.24 2.79 6.63
N ASP A 72 3.67 3.95 6.14
CA ASP A 72 4.60 4.88 6.83
C ASP A 72 4.03 6.31 7.01
N ALA A 73 2.78 6.52 6.58
CA ALA A 73 2.10 7.82 6.58
C ALA A 73 2.91 8.93 5.87
N ASP A 74 3.66 8.56 4.83
CA ASP A 74 4.24 9.51 3.90
C ASP A 74 3.10 10.18 3.08
N PRO A 75 3.25 11.45 2.68
CA PRO A 75 2.25 12.13 1.87
C PRO A 75 2.05 11.43 0.51
N ALA A 76 0.79 11.27 0.10
CA ALA A 76 0.46 10.79 -1.24
C ALA A 76 0.58 11.91 -2.29
N ASP A 77 1.00 11.55 -3.49
CA ASP A 77 0.98 12.41 -4.66
C ASP A 77 -0.43 12.38 -5.31
N PRO A 78 -0.87 13.48 -5.94
CA PRO A 78 -2.09 13.50 -6.75
C PRO A 78 -2.08 12.47 -7.87
N ILE A 79 -3.24 11.86 -8.11
CA ILE A 79 -3.44 10.93 -9.23
C ILE A 79 -4.06 11.70 -10.38
N VAL A 80 -3.52 11.53 -11.58
CA VAL A 80 -4.04 12.11 -12.82
C VAL A 80 -4.27 10.98 -13.82
N LEU A 81 -5.51 10.82 -14.25
CA LEU A 81 -5.89 9.87 -15.28
C LEU A 81 -5.98 10.61 -16.62
N VAL A 82 -5.23 10.14 -17.61
CA VAL A 82 -5.10 10.80 -18.92
C VAL A 82 -5.47 9.82 -20.04
N PRO A 83 -6.46 10.13 -20.89
CA PRO A 83 -6.78 9.28 -22.05
C PRO A 83 -5.70 9.46 -23.13
N GLY A 84 -4.67 8.62 -23.10
CA GLY A 84 -3.45 8.76 -23.91
C GLY A 84 -3.67 8.71 -25.42
N TRP A 85 -4.79 8.16 -25.88
CA TRP A 85 -5.17 8.13 -27.29
C TRP A 85 -5.57 9.50 -27.85
N CYS A 86 -5.99 10.45 -27.00
CA CYS A 86 -6.46 11.76 -27.46
C CYS A 86 -5.98 12.95 -26.62
N THR A 87 -5.32 12.72 -25.49
CA THR A 87 -4.78 13.77 -24.62
C THR A 87 -3.33 13.48 -24.27
N ARG A 88 -2.45 14.47 -24.45
CA ARG A 88 -1.05 14.41 -24.02
C ARG A 88 -0.85 15.30 -22.81
N LEU A 89 -0.22 14.78 -21.75
CA LEU A 89 0.17 15.55 -20.58
C LEU A 89 1.70 15.53 -20.44
N GLY A 90 2.34 16.62 -20.86
CA GLY A 90 3.79 16.80 -20.76
C GLY A 90 4.27 17.27 -19.38
N PRO A 91 5.58 17.24 -19.10
CA PRO A 91 6.15 17.64 -17.80
C PRO A 91 5.79 19.07 -17.38
N ARG A 92 5.73 20.01 -18.33
CA ARG A 92 5.34 21.42 -18.08
C ARG A 92 3.87 21.52 -17.69
N ALA A 93 2.97 20.90 -18.46
CA ALA A 93 1.54 20.88 -18.17
C ALA A 93 1.23 20.20 -16.83
N ALA A 94 1.91 19.10 -16.51
CA ALA A 94 1.80 18.43 -15.21
C ALA A 94 2.27 19.31 -14.06
N ARG A 95 3.40 20.03 -14.24
CA ARG A 95 3.90 20.98 -13.23
C ARG A 95 2.92 22.14 -13.01
N ASP A 96 2.36 22.68 -14.09
CA ASP A 96 1.33 23.72 -14.04
C ASP A 96 0.09 23.24 -13.29
N LEU A 97 -0.32 21.99 -13.52
CA LEU A 97 -1.44 21.36 -12.82
C LEU A 97 -1.14 21.22 -11.34
N VAL A 98 -0.02 20.59 -10.97
CA VAL A 98 0.37 20.33 -9.58
C VAL A 98 0.45 21.62 -8.76
N ARG A 99 0.99 22.71 -9.33
CA ARG A 99 1.04 24.02 -8.63
C ARG A 99 -0.33 24.62 -8.33
N ARG A 100 -1.38 24.19 -9.04
CA ARG A 100 -2.77 24.63 -8.83
C ARG A 100 -3.55 23.73 -7.87
N LEU A 101 -2.96 22.61 -7.43
CA LEU A 101 -3.62 21.69 -6.50
C LEU A 101 -3.43 22.13 -5.04
N PRO A 102 -4.43 21.92 -4.16
CA PRO A 102 -5.74 21.36 -4.48
C PRO A 102 -6.61 22.34 -5.27
N LEU A 103 -7.53 21.82 -6.08
CA LEU A 103 -8.49 22.66 -6.80
C LEU A 103 -9.42 23.33 -5.79
N ARG A 104 -9.32 24.66 -5.66
CA ARG A 104 -10.10 25.47 -4.71
C ARG A 104 -11.23 26.26 -5.36
N SER A 105 -11.20 26.41 -6.68
CA SER A 105 -12.22 27.15 -7.41
C SER A 105 -13.54 26.39 -7.42
N ALA A 106 -14.66 27.11 -7.42
CA ALA A 106 -15.97 26.50 -7.64
C ALA A 106 -15.97 25.75 -8.99
N PRO A 107 -16.54 24.53 -9.06
CA PRO A 107 -16.60 23.79 -10.31
C PRO A 107 -17.51 24.49 -11.32
N GLU A 108 -17.11 24.53 -12.58
CA GLU A 108 -17.91 25.08 -13.70
C GLU A 108 -19.17 24.24 -13.98
N GLY A 109 -19.23 23.00 -13.49
CA GLY A 109 -20.38 22.12 -13.63
C GLY A 109 -20.12 20.70 -13.14
N THR A 110 -21.10 19.82 -13.38
CA THR A 110 -20.98 18.38 -13.14
C THR A 110 -20.88 17.64 -14.46
N VAL A 111 -19.87 16.78 -14.60
CA VAL A 111 -19.80 15.81 -15.69
C VAL A 111 -20.57 14.54 -15.31
N ARG A 112 -21.42 14.05 -16.21
CA ARG A 112 -22.07 12.75 -16.11
C ARG A 112 -21.64 11.88 -17.28
N TRP A 113 -20.90 10.80 -17.02
CA TRP A 113 -20.57 9.84 -18.05
C TRP A 113 -21.83 9.12 -18.52
N ARG A 114 -22.09 9.11 -19.83
CA ARG A 114 -23.10 8.27 -20.47
C ARG A 114 -22.38 7.06 -21.07
N THR A 115 -22.62 5.89 -20.51
CA THR A 115 -22.04 4.61 -20.94
C THR A 115 -23.13 3.53 -20.91
N HIS A 116 -22.88 2.38 -21.53
CA HIS A 116 -23.77 1.21 -21.47
C HIS A 116 -23.77 0.49 -20.11
N GLY A 117 -23.18 1.10 -19.06
CA GLY A 117 -23.09 0.54 -17.71
C GLY A 117 -21.89 -0.40 -17.55
N LEU A 118 -21.08 -0.18 -16.52
CA LEU A 118 -19.93 -1.05 -16.21
C LEU A 118 -20.39 -2.41 -15.65
N ALA A 119 -21.48 -2.45 -14.89
CA ALA A 119 -22.02 -3.69 -14.31
C ALA A 119 -22.53 -4.65 -15.40
N ALA A 120 -23.27 -4.14 -16.39
CA ALA A 120 -23.72 -4.94 -17.54
C ALA A 120 -22.56 -5.44 -18.40
N ALA A 121 -21.45 -4.70 -18.42
CA ALA A 121 -20.23 -5.14 -19.07
C ALA A 121 -19.43 -6.13 -18.22
N GLY A 122 -19.59 -6.20 -16.90
CA GLY A 122 -18.80 -7.11 -16.04
C GLY A 122 -19.09 -8.59 -16.27
N ASP A 123 -20.36 -8.93 -16.54
CA ASP A 123 -20.79 -10.31 -16.82
C ASP A 123 -20.43 -10.77 -18.25
N ASP A 124 -20.28 -9.81 -19.18
CA ASP A 124 -19.99 -10.02 -20.61
C ASP A 124 -18.60 -9.48 -21.04
N ALA A 125 -17.77 -9.03 -20.10
CA ALA A 125 -16.43 -8.50 -20.36
C ALA A 125 -15.49 -9.66 -20.63
N TYR A 126 -15.73 -10.38 -21.72
CA TYR A 126 -14.72 -11.13 -22.42
C TYR A 126 -13.70 -10.12 -22.97
N LEU A 127 -12.80 -9.68 -22.09
CA LEU A 127 -11.61 -8.97 -22.49
C LEU A 127 -10.62 -10.04 -22.94
N PRO A 128 -10.26 -10.11 -24.23
CA PRO A 128 -9.36 -11.14 -24.71
C PRO A 128 -8.09 -11.10 -23.85
N TYR A 129 -7.65 -12.28 -23.39
CA TYR A 129 -6.50 -12.54 -22.52
C TYR A 129 -5.18 -11.89 -22.99
N ARG A 130 -5.15 -11.28 -24.17
CA ARG A 130 -4.01 -10.61 -24.80
C ARG A 130 -4.41 -9.31 -25.49
N THR A 131 -5.00 -8.36 -24.76
CA THR A 131 -5.02 -6.98 -25.26
C THR A 131 -3.62 -6.40 -25.09
N PRO A 132 -2.90 -5.99 -26.15
CA PRO A 132 -1.56 -5.44 -26.00
C PRO A 132 -1.63 -4.16 -25.17
N GLU A 133 -0.98 -4.17 -24.02
CA GLU A 133 -0.87 -3.00 -23.16
C GLU A 133 0.29 -2.12 -23.62
N ARG A 134 0.01 -0.84 -23.78
CA ARG A 134 0.99 0.21 -24.16
C ARG A 134 0.81 1.47 -23.33
N GLY A 135 -0.17 1.47 -22.43
CA GLY A 135 -0.33 2.48 -21.42
C GLY A 135 0.80 2.42 -20.40
N HIS A 136 0.94 3.49 -19.63
CA HIS A 136 2.04 3.63 -18.69
C HIS A 136 1.58 4.37 -17.44
N THR A 137 2.28 4.13 -16.33
CA THR A 137 2.03 4.80 -15.05
C THR A 137 3.34 5.37 -14.53
N ARG A 138 3.41 6.69 -14.41
CA ARG A 138 4.66 7.36 -14.03
C ARG A 138 4.43 8.54 -13.12
N ARG A 139 5.43 8.86 -12.31
CA ARG A 139 5.46 10.12 -11.58
C ARG A 139 5.95 11.25 -12.47
N LEU A 140 5.12 12.26 -12.69
CA LEU A 140 5.42 13.41 -13.52
C LEU A 140 5.20 14.70 -12.74
N SER A 141 6.28 15.46 -12.49
CA SER A 141 6.25 16.76 -11.81
C SER A 141 5.49 16.77 -10.46
N GLY A 142 5.53 15.65 -9.71
CA GLY A 142 4.85 15.51 -8.40
C GLY A 142 3.42 14.98 -8.45
N ALA A 143 2.99 14.36 -9.56
CA ALA A 143 1.73 13.63 -9.65
C ALA A 143 1.97 12.23 -10.24
N ILE A 144 1.18 11.24 -9.83
CA ILE A 144 1.12 9.92 -10.47
C ILE A 144 0.17 10.01 -11.67
N VAL A 145 0.73 9.86 -12.86
CA VAL A 145 0.00 10.00 -14.13
C VAL A 145 -0.22 8.61 -14.72
N VAL A 146 -1.48 8.20 -14.77
CA VAL A 146 -1.94 6.92 -15.34
C VAL A 146 -2.48 7.20 -16.74
N THR A 147 -1.85 6.62 -17.75
CA THR A 147 -2.12 6.92 -19.16
C THR A 147 -2.40 5.64 -19.96
N PRO A 148 -3.66 5.17 -20.02
CA PRO A 148 -4.04 4.14 -21.00
C PRO A 148 -3.82 4.64 -22.43
N SER A 149 -3.31 3.78 -23.31
CA SER A 149 -2.97 4.11 -24.70
C SER A 149 -4.15 4.04 -25.65
N THR A 150 -5.19 3.26 -25.33
CA THR A 150 -6.40 3.10 -26.15
C THR A 150 -7.67 3.06 -25.30
N PRO A 151 -8.85 3.34 -25.87
CA PRO A 151 -10.12 3.13 -25.19
C PRO A 151 -10.34 1.68 -24.73
N ALA A 152 -9.86 0.69 -25.50
CA ALA A 152 -9.99 -0.72 -25.16
C ALA A 152 -9.15 -1.09 -23.93
N GLU A 153 -7.90 -0.65 -23.88
CA GLU A 153 -7.04 -0.81 -22.71
C GLU A 153 -7.61 -0.10 -21.47
N CYS A 154 -8.16 1.11 -21.64
CA CYS A 154 -8.82 1.82 -20.56
C CYS A 154 -10.02 1.05 -19.98
N ARG A 155 -10.81 0.38 -20.84
CA ARG A 155 -11.88 -0.54 -20.40
C ARG A 155 -11.33 -1.78 -19.73
N HIS A 156 -10.21 -2.31 -20.20
CA HIS A 156 -9.54 -3.45 -19.58
C HIS A 156 -9.13 -3.11 -18.14
N TRP A 157 -8.40 -2.02 -17.93
CA TRP A 157 -8.02 -1.55 -16.60
C TRP A 157 -9.23 -1.26 -15.71
N ALA A 158 -10.32 -0.71 -16.29
CA ALA A 158 -11.56 -0.50 -15.55
C ALA A 158 -12.18 -1.81 -15.06
N ALA A 159 -12.26 -2.84 -15.90
CA ALA A 159 -12.80 -4.15 -15.53
C ALA A 159 -11.90 -4.85 -14.50
N SER A 160 -10.58 -4.83 -14.69
CA SER A 160 -9.63 -5.41 -13.74
C SER A 160 -9.72 -4.71 -12.36
N ALA A 161 -9.85 -3.39 -12.33
CA ALA A 161 -10.04 -2.65 -11.07
C ALA A 161 -11.40 -2.97 -10.40
N LEU A 162 -12.45 -3.22 -11.18
CA LEU A 162 -13.76 -3.62 -10.64
C LEU A 162 -13.73 -5.03 -10.04
N ALA A 163 -12.95 -5.93 -10.63
CA ALA A 163 -12.86 -7.33 -10.24
C ALA A 163 -12.06 -7.57 -8.94
N LEU A 164 -11.33 -6.55 -8.46
CA LEU A 164 -10.57 -6.66 -7.21
C LEU A 164 -11.47 -6.98 -6.03
N ASP A 165 -11.11 -8.01 -5.27
CA ASP A 165 -11.90 -8.53 -4.15
C ASP A 165 -11.01 -8.90 -2.96
N THR A 166 -11.31 -8.31 -1.80
CA THR A 166 -10.60 -8.61 -0.55
C THR A 166 -11.31 -9.65 0.31
N THR A 167 -12.25 -10.46 -0.20
CA THR A 167 -12.90 -11.52 0.60
C THR A 167 -11.91 -12.62 1.00
N ARG A 168 -11.14 -13.13 0.03
CA ARG A 168 -10.20 -14.25 0.24
C ARG A 168 -8.91 -13.81 0.93
N TYR A 169 -8.36 -12.68 0.53
CA TYR A 169 -7.09 -12.14 1.05
C TYR A 169 -7.29 -10.72 1.60
N PRO A 170 -6.48 -10.26 2.57
CA PRO A 170 -6.63 -8.92 3.14
C PRO A 170 -6.31 -7.79 2.15
N SER A 171 -5.68 -8.12 1.02
CA SER A 171 -5.40 -7.24 -0.09
C SER A 171 -5.61 -7.96 -1.42
N ASP A 172 -5.86 -7.19 -2.47
CA ASP A 172 -5.91 -7.67 -3.85
C ASP A 172 -5.35 -6.60 -4.79
N HIS A 173 -4.87 -6.98 -5.97
CA HIS A 173 -4.20 -6.06 -6.89
C HIS A 173 -4.36 -6.42 -8.36
N THR A 174 -4.18 -5.42 -9.22
CA THR A 174 -4.04 -5.59 -10.66
C THR A 174 -3.00 -4.61 -11.19
N TYR A 175 -2.17 -5.08 -12.13
CA TYR A 175 -1.14 -4.26 -12.74
C TYR A 175 -1.70 -3.38 -13.86
N LEU A 176 -1.02 -2.27 -14.11
CA LEU A 176 -1.34 -1.30 -15.16
C LEU A 176 -0.16 -1.17 -16.12
N GLY A 177 -0.38 -1.55 -17.37
CA GLY A 177 0.61 -1.42 -18.43
C GLY A 177 1.47 -2.67 -18.59
N PRO A 178 2.24 -2.72 -19.69
CA PRO A 178 2.95 -3.91 -20.09
C PRO A 178 3.95 -4.35 -19.01
N TRP A 179 4.16 -5.67 -18.94
CA TRP A 179 5.30 -6.20 -18.20
C TRP A 179 6.58 -5.97 -19.01
N ASP A 180 7.54 -5.27 -18.42
CA ASP A 180 8.90 -5.06 -18.95
C ASP A 180 9.90 -5.21 -17.79
N HIS A 181 10.22 -6.46 -17.43
CA HIS A 181 10.99 -6.79 -16.23
C HIS A 181 10.37 -6.28 -14.91
N GLY A 182 9.07 -5.96 -14.94
CA GLY A 182 8.29 -5.35 -13.88
C GLY A 182 7.09 -4.60 -14.47
N HIS A 183 6.17 -4.14 -13.61
CA HIS A 183 5.08 -3.25 -14.02
C HIS A 183 5.33 -1.84 -13.48
N GLU A 184 5.02 -0.84 -14.30
CA GLU A 184 5.17 0.56 -13.88
C GLU A 184 4.08 1.01 -12.90
N GLY A 185 2.88 0.44 -13.02
CA GLY A 185 1.71 0.80 -12.23
C GLY A 185 0.96 -0.40 -11.66
N GLU A 186 0.31 -0.19 -10.52
CA GLU A 186 -0.57 -1.17 -9.88
C GLU A 186 -1.73 -0.44 -9.19
N ILE A 187 -2.94 -1.01 -9.28
CA ILE A 187 -4.05 -0.67 -8.40
C ILE A 187 -4.09 -1.75 -7.32
N GLN A 188 -3.98 -1.34 -6.06
CA GLN A 188 -4.00 -2.25 -4.93
C GLN A 188 -5.04 -1.82 -3.92
N ILE A 189 -5.85 -2.77 -3.47
CA ILE A 189 -6.85 -2.54 -2.43
C ILE A 189 -6.53 -3.30 -1.16
N PHE A 190 -6.97 -2.74 -0.03
CA PHE A 190 -6.87 -3.37 1.27
C PHE A 190 -8.23 -3.38 1.96
N ARG A 191 -8.60 -4.54 2.51
CA ARG A 191 -9.82 -4.71 3.32
C ARG A 191 -9.91 -3.71 4.46
N ASN A 192 -8.75 -3.43 5.08
CA ASN A 192 -8.62 -2.59 6.26
C ASN A 192 -7.92 -1.26 5.97
N PHE A 193 -8.00 -0.74 4.74
CA PHE A 193 -7.25 0.44 4.28
C PHE A 193 -7.27 1.62 5.27
N HIS A 194 -8.45 2.07 5.71
CA HIS A 194 -8.57 3.21 6.63
C HIS A 194 -7.95 2.94 8.00
N ARG A 195 -8.06 1.71 8.50
CA ARG A 195 -7.42 1.29 9.75
C ARG A 195 -5.90 1.29 9.60
N MET A 196 -5.37 0.77 8.48
CA MET A 196 -3.94 0.79 8.20
C MET A 196 -3.40 2.22 8.16
N VAL A 197 -4.08 3.14 7.47
CA VAL A 197 -3.76 4.58 7.47
C VAL A 197 -3.77 5.16 8.89
N GLY A 198 -4.78 4.83 9.69
CA GLY A 198 -4.86 5.27 11.09
C GLY A 198 -3.68 4.78 11.93
N THR A 199 -3.33 3.50 11.80
CA THR A 199 -2.16 2.90 12.47
C THR A 199 -0.86 3.58 12.03
N ALA A 200 -0.64 3.75 10.72
CA ALA A 200 0.57 4.36 10.17
C ALA A 200 0.74 5.82 10.66
N ARG A 201 -0.34 6.61 10.67
CA ARG A 201 -0.34 7.97 11.22
C ARG A 201 0.05 8.00 12.69
N ARG A 202 -0.56 7.13 13.50
CA ARG A 202 -0.26 7.02 14.93
C ARG A 202 1.18 6.58 15.15
N ALA A 203 1.65 5.59 14.40
CA ALA A 203 3.02 5.10 14.47
C ALA A 203 4.02 6.22 14.15
N ARG A 204 3.81 6.95 13.04
CA ARG A 204 4.65 8.09 12.66
C ARG A 204 4.66 9.18 13.73
N HIS A 205 3.50 9.55 14.24
CA HIS A 205 3.38 10.51 15.32
C HIS A 205 4.19 10.07 16.55
N GLU A 206 4.01 8.84 17.02
CA GLU A 206 4.72 8.32 18.20
C GLU A 206 6.23 8.12 17.99
N VAL A 207 6.70 7.96 16.75
CA VAL A 207 8.14 7.91 16.43
C VAL A 207 8.74 9.32 16.44
N LEU A 208 8.08 10.29 15.78
CA LEU A 208 8.58 11.67 15.68
C LEU A 208 8.61 12.42 17.02
N HIS A 209 7.79 12.03 17.99
CA HIS A 209 7.80 12.63 19.34
C HIS A 209 8.91 12.09 20.26
N ARG A 210 9.73 11.14 19.80
CA ARG A 210 10.83 10.60 20.60
C ARG A 210 12.03 11.53 20.51
N PRO A 211 12.79 11.75 21.60
CA PRO A 211 14.06 12.47 21.54
C PRO A 211 15.08 11.85 20.57
N THR A 212 14.98 10.54 20.35
CA THR A 212 15.86 9.75 19.48
C THR A 212 15.22 9.45 18.13
N ALA A 213 14.31 10.30 17.64
CA ALA A 213 13.66 10.09 16.34
C ALA A 213 14.71 10.11 15.21
N PRO A 214 14.72 9.12 14.30
CA PRO A 214 15.65 9.13 13.17
C PRO A 214 15.40 10.33 12.25
N THR A 215 16.46 10.98 11.79
CA THR A 215 16.40 12.07 10.79
C THR A 215 16.57 11.57 9.36
N ASP A 216 17.24 10.43 9.17
CA ASP A 216 17.34 9.77 7.87
C ASP A 216 15.96 9.21 7.45
N PRO A 217 15.47 9.51 6.23
CA PRO A 217 14.14 9.07 5.78
C PRO A 217 13.94 7.55 5.76
N ASN A 218 14.98 6.77 5.44
CA ASN A 218 14.86 5.31 5.40
C ASN A 218 14.82 4.72 6.80
N ALA A 219 15.70 5.18 7.69
CA ALA A 219 15.68 4.81 9.10
C ALA A 219 14.36 5.23 9.78
N LEU A 220 13.83 6.40 9.45
CA LEU A 220 12.52 6.85 9.93
C LEU A 220 11.42 5.92 9.45
N ARG A 221 11.38 5.57 8.16
CA ARG A 221 10.40 4.64 7.59
C ARG A 221 10.40 3.31 8.31
N ILE A 222 11.57 2.72 8.50
CA ILE A 222 11.74 1.46 9.24
C ILE A 222 11.20 1.60 10.67
N ALA A 223 11.57 2.66 11.38
CA ALA A 223 11.09 2.91 12.74
C ALA A 223 9.56 3.07 12.82
N VAL A 224 8.93 3.65 11.79
CA VAL A 224 7.47 3.76 11.68
C VAL A 224 6.82 2.40 11.42
N TRP A 225 7.37 1.59 10.52
CA TRP A 225 6.88 0.23 10.26
C TRP A 225 6.94 -0.63 11.52
N ASP A 226 8.09 -0.64 12.19
CA ASP A 226 8.27 -1.34 13.47
C ASP A 226 7.22 -0.89 14.49
N ARG A 227 6.97 0.42 14.59
CA ARG A 227 5.98 0.94 15.53
C ARG A 227 4.55 0.55 15.13
N ALA A 228 4.24 0.54 13.84
CA ALA A 228 2.95 0.09 13.33
C ALA A 228 2.70 -1.38 13.68
N ASP A 229 3.71 -2.24 13.58
CA ASP A 229 3.61 -3.64 13.98
C ASP A 229 3.32 -3.82 15.47
N VAL A 230 3.90 -2.98 16.32
CA VAL A 230 3.56 -2.99 17.75
C VAL A 230 2.12 -2.61 17.98
N LEU A 231 1.63 -1.55 17.31
CA LEU A 231 0.26 -1.08 17.43
C LEU A 231 -0.75 -2.12 16.89
N ASN A 232 -0.35 -2.91 15.90
CA ASN A 232 -1.14 -4.02 15.35
C ASN A 232 -1.02 -5.30 16.18
N GLY A 233 -0.10 -5.36 17.14
CA GLY A 233 0.23 -6.57 17.89
C GLY A 233 0.93 -7.64 17.05
N THR A 234 1.57 -7.26 15.94
CA THR A 234 2.25 -8.13 14.97
C THR A 234 3.77 -8.08 15.07
N ALA A 235 4.35 -7.31 16.00
CA ALA A 235 5.80 -7.17 16.12
C ALA A 235 6.54 -8.50 16.35
N TYR A 236 5.87 -9.51 16.91
CA TYR A 236 6.43 -10.86 17.07
C TYR A 236 6.71 -11.56 15.73
N LEU A 237 6.12 -11.12 14.61
CA LEU A 237 6.33 -11.71 13.29
C LEU A 237 7.74 -11.47 12.75
N HIS A 238 8.45 -10.47 13.29
CA HIS A 238 9.73 -9.99 12.78
C HIS A 238 10.89 -10.30 13.75
N VAL A 239 10.88 -11.46 14.42
CA VAL A 239 12.03 -11.89 15.23
C VAL A 239 13.27 -12.07 14.36
N ARG A 240 13.11 -12.72 13.20
CA ARG A 240 14.16 -12.98 12.22
C ARG A 240 13.83 -12.24 10.94
N VAL A 241 14.73 -11.34 10.51
CA VAL A 241 14.56 -10.52 9.29
C VAL A 241 15.80 -10.63 8.40
N TRP A 242 15.59 -10.61 7.09
CA TRP A 242 16.68 -10.55 6.12
C TRP A 242 17.04 -9.09 5.85
N ARG A 243 18.27 -8.69 6.15
CA ARG A 243 18.79 -7.34 5.92
C ARG A 243 20.28 -7.40 5.61
N ASP A 244 20.78 -6.52 4.76
CA ASP A 244 22.22 -6.42 4.46
C ASP A 244 22.86 -7.76 4.01
N SER A 245 22.08 -8.57 3.28
CA SER A 245 22.46 -9.92 2.81
C SER A 245 22.70 -10.95 3.92
N GLU A 246 22.18 -10.72 5.11
CA GLU A 246 22.24 -11.66 6.23
C GLU A 246 20.94 -11.70 7.05
N TRP A 247 20.76 -12.79 7.81
CA TRP A 247 19.66 -12.88 8.77
C TRP A 247 20.06 -12.21 10.07
N GLN A 248 19.22 -11.31 10.57
CA GLN A 248 19.44 -10.61 11.83
C GLN A 248 18.16 -10.58 12.67
N LEU A 249 18.28 -10.16 13.93
CA LEU A 249 17.12 -9.84 14.77
C LEU A 249 16.41 -8.60 14.22
N GLY A 250 15.09 -8.66 14.11
CA GLY A 250 14.31 -7.46 13.80
C GLY A 250 14.44 -6.42 14.92
N HIS A 251 14.44 -5.13 14.58
CA HIS A 251 14.80 -4.06 15.52
C HIS A 251 13.95 -4.06 16.79
N TYR A 252 12.63 -4.28 16.68
CA TYR A 252 11.76 -4.36 17.85
C TYR A 252 11.94 -5.65 18.66
N ALA A 253 12.10 -6.79 17.97
CA ALA A 253 12.41 -8.05 18.63
C ALA A 253 13.73 -7.94 19.41
N ALA A 254 14.76 -7.34 18.82
CA ALA A 254 16.05 -7.07 19.48
C ALA A 254 15.89 -6.24 20.77
N ARG A 255 14.98 -5.25 20.79
CA ARG A 255 14.68 -4.47 22.01
C ARG A 255 14.04 -5.30 23.12
N TRP A 256 13.14 -6.22 22.77
CA TRP A 256 12.53 -7.13 23.74
C TRP A 256 13.55 -8.17 24.22
N LEU A 257 14.27 -8.77 23.26
CA LEU A 257 15.27 -9.81 23.49
C LEU A 257 16.47 -9.31 24.29
N ALA A 258 16.83 -8.04 24.18
CA ALA A 258 17.83 -7.43 25.05
C ALA A 258 17.47 -7.54 26.55
N ALA A 259 16.18 -7.50 26.91
CA ALA A 259 15.74 -7.73 28.30
C ALA A 259 15.90 -9.19 28.75
N ALA A 260 16.02 -10.12 27.80
CA ALA A 260 16.35 -11.53 28.02
C ALA A 260 17.85 -11.84 27.82
N VAL A 261 18.68 -10.81 27.64
CA VAL A 261 20.12 -10.92 27.33
C VAL A 261 20.36 -11.72 26.03
N VAL A 262 19.52 -11.49 25.04
CA VAL A 262 19.62 -12.06 23.69
C VAL A 262 19.82 -10.89 22.73
N HIS A 263 21.02 -10.75 22.18
CA HIS A 263 21.44 -9.64 21.32
C HIS A 263 21.62 -10.03 19.86
N SER A 264 21.67 -11.33 19.57
CA SER A 264 21.84 -11.87 18.22
C SER A 264 20.96 -13.09 17.95
N LEU A 265 20.84 -13.51 16.68
CA LEU A 265 20.21 -14.79 16.35
C LEU A 265 21.01 -15.97 16.91
N ALA A 266 22.34 -15.87 16.99
CA ALA A 266 23.18 -16.89 17.59
C ALA A 266 22.91 -17.03 19.10
N ASP A 267 22.72 -15.91 19.81
CA ASP A 267 22.34 -15.92 21.23
C ASP A 267 20.98 -16.60 21.39
N LEU A 268 20.03 -16.31 20.50
CA LEU A 268 18.70 -16.90 20.50
C LEU A 268 18.75 -18.42 20.25
N GLU A 269 19.59 -18.87 19.32
CA GLU A 269 19.82 -20.29 19.04
C GLU A 269 20.48 -20.99 20.23
N GLN A 270 21.42 -20.34 20.91
CA GLN A 270 22.11 -20.89 22.09
C GLN A 270 21.20 -20.97 23.32
N VAL A 271 20.41 -19.92 23.59
CA VAL A 271 19.49 -19.88 24.74
C VAL A 271 18.26 -20.75 24.48
N GLY A 272 17.79 -20.79 23.23
CA GLY A 272 16.58 -21.50 22.83
C GLY A 272 15.30 -20.70 23.08
N ALA A 273 14.24 -21.09 22.36
CA ALA A 273 12.99 -20.33 22.32
C ALA A 273 12.23 -20.31 23.67
N ILE A 274 12.17 -21.45 24.36
CA ILE A 274 11.44 -21.61 25.63
C ILE A 274 12.09 -20.76 26.73
N GLU A 275 13.41 -20.90 26.90
CA GLU A 275 14.15 -20.18 27.92
C GLU A 275 14.14 -18.67 27.65
N THR A 276 14.33 -18.26 26.38
CA THR A 276 14.19 -16.86 25.99
C THR A 276 12.80 -16.32 26.35
N TYR A 277 11.73 -17.07 26.05
CA TYR A 277 10.37 -16.67 26.38
C TYR A 277 10.15 -16.52 27.90
N ARG A 278 10.73 -17.42 28.71
CA ARG A 278 10.68 -17.33 30.18
C ARG A 278 11.36 -16.07 30.70
N ARG A 279 12.53 -15.73 30.18
CA ARG A 279 13.25 -14.50 30.54
C ARG A 279 12.43 -13.26 30.19
N LEU A 280 11.75 -13.25 29.05
CA LEU A 280 10.83 -12.18 28.68
C LEU A 280 9.61 -12.10 29.62
N GLN A 281 9.07 -13.24 30.08
CA GLN A 281 8.02 -13.26 31.11
C GLN A 281 8.52 -12.68 32.43
N ALA A 282 9.70 -13.10 32.89
CA ALA A 282 10.33 -12.62 34.12
C ALA A 282 10.65 -11.12 34.06
N ALA A 283 11.05 -10.61 32.89
CA ALA A 283 11.29 -9.18 32.64
C ALA A 283 10.00 -8.34 32.56
N GLY A 284 8.81 -8.96 32.66
CA GLY A 284 7.53 -8.25 32.68
C GLY A 284 7.19 -7.54 31.37
N ILE A 285 7.60 -8.10 30.22
CA ILE A 285 7.36 -7.48 28.91
C ILE A 285 5.86 -7.32 28.65
N LYS A 286 5.40 -6.07 28.59
CA LYS A 286 3.99 -5.74 28.33
C LYS A 286 3.57 -6.23 26.93
N GLY A 287 2.47 -6.99 26.89
CA GLY A 287 1.91 -7.51 25.63
C GLY A 287 2.58 -8.77 25.10
N LEU A 288 3.41 -9.45 25.91
CA LEU A 288 3.95 -10.75 25.58
C LEU A 288 2.83 -11.79 25.44
N THR A 289 2.79 -12.51 24.33
CA THR A 289 1.80 -13.57 24.06
C THR A 289 2.49 -14.85 23.58
N THR A 290 1.78 -15.98 23.61
CA THR A 290 2.28 -17.27 23.10
C THR A 290 2.66 -17.24 21.62
N ARG A 291 2.21 -16.24 20.86
CA ARG A 291 2.65 -16.04 19.48
C ARG A 291 4.12 -15.66 19.38
N MET A 292 4.65 -14.96 20.38
CA MET A 292 6.08 -14.70 20.49
C MET A 292 6.85 -16.01 20.70
N LEU A 293 6.36 -16.93 21.52
CA LEU A 293 7.00 -18.25 21.69
C LEU A 293 7.11 -19.01 20.36
N TRP A 294 6.06 -19.00 19.54
CA TRP A 294 6.10 -19.63 18.22
C TRP A 294 7.07 -18.92 17.26
N ALA A 295 7.14 -17.59 17.32
CA ALA A 295 8.07 -16.83 16.49
C ALA A 295 9.53 -17.07 16.89
N LEU A 296 9.83 -17.20 18.19
CA LEU A 296 11.15 -17.57 18.69
C LEU A 296 11.53 -18.97 18.23
N ASP A 297 10.63 -19.96 18.37
CA ASP A 297 10.87 -21.33 17.91
C ASP A 297 11.13 -21.38 16.40
N ALA A 298 10.32 -20.67 15.60
CA ALA A 298 10.56 -20.58 14.17
C ALA A 298 11.91 -19.92 13.84
N ALA A 299 12.27 -18.84 14.53
CA ALA A 299 13.53 -18.13 14.29
C ALA A 299 14.77 -18.99 14.58
N VAL A 300 14.72 -19.78 15.66
CA VAL A 300 15.77 -20.76 16.05
C VAL A 300 15.96 -21.81 14.96
N HIS A 301 14.88 -22.25 14.30
CA HIS A 301 14.94 -23.28 13.25
C HIS A 301 15.08 -22.70 11.84
N GLY A 302 15.40 -21.40 11.69
CA GLY A 302 15.57 -20.77 10.38
C GLY A 302 14.28 -20.67 9.56
N HIS A 303 13.13 -20.68 10.21
CA HIS A 303 11.82 -20.61 9.57
C HIS A 303 11.04 -19.35 9.96
N THR A 304 9.95 -19.08 9.24
CA THR A 304 8.98 -18.05 9.62
C THR A 304 7.92 -18.66 10.55
N HIS A 305 7.33 -17.87 11.44
CA HIS A 305 6.36 -18.34 12.43
C HIS A 305 5.15 -19.13 11.86
N HIS A 306 4.84 -19.00 10.57
CA HIS A 306 3.80 -19.78 9.88
C HIS A 306 4.15 -21.26 9.73
N SER A 307 5.43 -21.64 9.80
CA SER A 307 5.88 -23.03 9.68
C SER A 307 5.62 -23.86 10.93
N VAL A 308 5.33 -23.22 12.07
CA VAL A 308 5.15 -23.93 13.34
C VAL A 308 3.83 -24.69 13.32
N THR A 309 3.94 -26.02 13.21
CA THR A 309 2.79 -26.92 13.09
C THR A 309 1.92 -26.89 14.36
N PRO A 310 0.62 -27.23 14.27
CA PRO A 310 -0.24 -27.34 15.45
C PRO A 310 0.29 -28.31 16.52
N GLN A 311 1.00 -29.36 16.11
CA GLN A 311 1.66 -30.29 17.02
C GLN A 311 2.81 -29.61 17.77
N ARG A 312 3.72 -28.95 17.05
CA ARG A 312 4.85 -28.24 17.66
C ARG A 312 4.38 -27.17 18.64
N LYS A 313 3.28 -26.47 18.33
CA LYS A 313 2.65 -25.51 19.26
C LYS A 313 2.21 -26.15 20.57
N ARG A 314 1.71 -27.39 20.55
CA ARG A 314 1.31 -28.12 21.77
C ARG A 314 2.53 -28.55 22.59
N GLU A 315 3.58 -29.03 21.92
CA GLU A 315 4.85 -29.40 22.55
C GLU A 315 5.48 -28.20 23.28
N LEU A 316 5.61 -27.07 22.59
CA LEU A 316 6.14 -25.83 23.19
C LEU A 316 5.34 -25.38 24.42
N LEU A 317 4.02 -25.51 24.41
CA LEU A 317 3.20 -25.18 25.58
C LEU A 317 3.36 -26.18 26.71
N ALA A 318 3.59 -27.46 26.41
CA ALA A 318 3.88 -28.48 27.40
C ALA A 318 5.26 -28.25 28.05
N GLU A 319 6.29 -28.02 27.22
CA GLU A 319 7.65 -27.70 27.65
C GLU A 319 7.69 -26.43 28.52
N LEU A 320 6.91 -25.40 28.14
CA LEU A 320 6.83 -24.16 28.90
C LEU A 320 6.29 -24.41 30.32
N ARG A 321 5.31 -25.31 30.46
CA ARG A 321 4.67 -25.69 31.74
C ARG A 321 5.51 -26.66 32.57
N SER A 322 6.28 -27.54 31.94
CA SER A 322 7.02 -28.61 32.62
C SER A 322 8.32 -28.18 33.28
N SER A 323 8.72 -26.90 33.14
CA SER A 323 9.85 -26.34 33.89
C SER A 323 9.44 -25.11 34.73
N GLN A 324 8.19 -25.12 35.21
CA GLN A 324 7.75 -24.33 36.37
C GLN A 324 7.79 -25.18 37.63
#